data_AF-A0A3N8LB73-F1
#
_entry.id   AF-A0A3N8LB73-F1
#
_cell.length_a   1.000
_cell.length_b   1.000
_cell.length_c   1.000
_cell.angle_alpha   90.00
_cell.angle_beta   90.00
_cell.angle_gamma   90.00
#
_symmetry.space_group_name_H-M   'P 1'
#
loop_
_entity.id
_entity.type
_entity.pdbx_description
1 polymer ?
#
loop_
_entity_poly.entity_id
_entity_poly.type
_entity_poly.pdbx_seq_one_letter_code
_entity_poly.pdbx_strand_id
1 'polypeptide(L)' 'MKTMSGRYRGIVHLHRIGEEPGSYEKHNTERDFATDIEARYAARALAHKLFEEQAPDREKAQGID' A
#
# COMPACT_ATOMS: atom_id res chain seq x y z
N MET A 1 -10.71 -13.09 26.16
CA MET A 1 -10.19 -12.47 24.92
C MET A 1 -11.39 -12.16 24.02
N LYS A 2 -11.71 -10.88 23.76
CA LYS A 2 -12.82 -10.53 22.85
C LYS A 2 -12.32 -10.68 21.42
N THR A 3 -12.76 -11.73 20.72
CA THR A 3 -12.60 -11.82 19.27
C THR A 3 -13.52 -10.77 18.65
N MET A 4 -12.95 -9.64 18.22
CA MET A 4 -13.71 -8.67 17.44
C MET A 4 -14.02 -9.30 16.08
N SER A 5 -15.22 -9.88 15.95
CA SER A 5 -15.78 -10.31 14.67
C SER A 5 -16.23 -9.06 13.92
N GLY A 6 -15.37 -8.59 13.01
CA GLY A 6 -15.62 -7.44 12.16
C GLY A 6 -15.10 -7.72 10.75
N ARG A 7 -15.62 -7.00 9.76
CA ARG A 7 -15.01 -6.95 8.44
C ARG A 7 -13.87 -5.94 8.48
N TYR A 8 -12.67 -6.38 8.15
CA TYR A 8 -11.45 -5.58 8.13
C TYR A 8 -11.08 -5.24 6.69
N ARG A 9 -10.60 -4.03 6.43
CA ARG A 9 -10.13 -3.63 5.10
C ARG A 9 -8.71 -3.10 5.20
N GLY A 10 -7.83 -3.61 4.33
CA GLY A 10 -6.46 -3.12 4.22
C GLY A 10 -6.43 -1.82 3.44
N ILE A 11 -5.70 -0.83 3.93
CA ILE A 11 -5.54 0.47 3.28
C ILE A 11 -4.04 0.77 3.20
N VAL A 12 -3.57 1.15 2.02
CA VAL A 12 -2.20 1.56 1.73
C VAL A 12 -2.22 3.02 1.31
N HIS A 13 -1.39 3.83 1.95
CA HIS A 13 -1.13 5.20 1.53
C HIS A 13 0.27 5.23 0.95
N LEU A 14 0.38 5.61 -0.31
CA LEU A 14 1.63 5.70 -1.03
C LEU A 14 2.00 7.18 -1.18
N HIS A 15 3.25 7.50 -0.87
CA HIS A 15 3.79 8.85 -0.95
C HIS A 15 5.14 8.82 -1.67
N ARG A 16 5.33 9.62 -2.73
CA ARG A 16 6.64 9.72 -3.38
C ARG A 16 7.51 10.72 -2.64
N ILE A 17 8.79 10.39 -2.50
CA ILE A 17 9.75 11.30 -1.87
C ILE A 17 9.91 12.52 -2.77
N GLY A 18 9.66 13.72 -2.24
CA GLY A 18 9.72 14.99 -2.97
C GLY A 18 8.37 15.54 -3.44
N GLU A 19 7.27 14.81 -3.26
CA GLU A 19 5.91 15.36 -3.45
C GLU A 19 5.49 16.28 -2.29
N GLU A 20 4.45 17.09 -2.55
CA GLU A 20 3.88 18.01 -1.57
C GLU A 20 3.41 17.24 -0.32
N PRO A 21 3.79 17.68 0.89
CA PRO A 21 3.35 17.03 2.12
C PRO A 21 1.82 17.05 2.22
N GLY A 22 1.21 15.86 2.16
CA GLY A 22 -0.25 15.68 2.16
C GLY A 22 -0.81 15.13 0.85
N SER A 23 -0.02 15.12 -0.23
CA SER A 23 -0.35 14.37 -1.43
C SER A 23 0.01 12.90 -1.22
N TYR A 24 -1.01 12.03 -1.14
CA TYR A 24 -0.82 10.59 -1.09
C TYR A 24 -1.88 9.89 -1.93
N GLU A 25 -1.47 8.83 -2.62
CA GLU A 25 -2.41 7.96 -3.32
C GLU A 25 -2.92 6.90 -2.34
N LYS A 26 -4.25 6.82 -2.21
CA LYS A 26 -4.91 5.86 -1.32
C LYS A 26 -5.34 4.64 -2.11
N HIS A 27 -4.78 3.49 -1.76
CA HIS A 27 -5.20 2.21 -2.30
C HIS A 27 -5.86 1.37 -1.22
N ASN A 28 -6.97 0.73 -1.59
CA ASN A 28 -7.64 -0.20 -0.70
C ASN A 28 -7.43 -1.62 -1.24
N THR A 29 -7.35 -2.59 -0.35
CA THR A 29 -7.45 -3.99 -0.74
C THR A 29 -8.80 -4.25 -1.42
N GLU A 30 -8.79 -5.16 -2.40
CA GLU A 30 -9.94 -5.44 -3.26
C GLU A 30 -11.13 -6.05 -2.51
N ARG A 31 -10.88 -6.65 -1.34
CA ARG A 31 -11.91 -7.29 -0.50
C ARG A 31 -11.84 -6.88 0.97
N ASP A 32 -12.94 -7.13 1.66
CA ASP A 32 -13.00 -7.16 3.11
C ASP A 32 -12.53 -8.54 3.64
N PHE A 33 -11.88 -8.54 4.80
CA PHE A 33 -11.32 -9.71 5.45
C PHE A 33 -12.03 -10.01 6.76
N ALA A 34 -12.05 -11.27 7.17
CA ALA A 34 -12.66 -11.70 8.43
C ALA A 34 -11.78 -11.36 9.64
N THR A 35 -10.48 -11.15 9.43
CA THR A 35 -9.51 -10.85 10.49
C THR A 35 -8.61 -9.66 10.15
N ASP A 36 -8.18 -8.94 11.19
CA ASP A 36 -7.20 -7.86 11.09
C ASP A 36 -5.85 -8.33 10.51
N ILE A 37 -5.43 -9.54 10.86
CA ILE A 37 -4.16 -10.11 10.38
C ILE A 37 -4.19 -10.27 8.86
N GLU A 38 -5.27 -10.83 8.32
CA GLU A 38 -5.43 -10.97 6.87
C GLU A 38 -5.47 -9.61 6.16
N ALA A 39 -6.19 -8.63 6.72
CA ALA A 39 -6.26 -7.29 6.16
C ALA A 39 -4.88 -6.61 6.11
N ARG A 40 -4.07 -6.76 7.17
CA ARG A 40 -2.69 -6.24 7.22
C ARG A 40 -1.77 -6.96 6.23
N TYR A 41 -1.87 -8.28 6.12
CA TYR A 41 -1.06 -9.05 5.18
C TYR A 41 -1.40 -8.67 3.73
N ALA A 42 -2.68 -8.53 3.41
CA ALA A 42 -3.13 -8.09 2.09
C ALA A 42 -2.72 -6.64 1.78
N ALA A 43 -2.78 -5.72 2.75
CA ALA A 43 -2.27 -4.37 2.58
C ALA A 43 -0.76 -4.36 2.30
N ARG A 44 0.01 -5.21 3.00
CA ARG A 44 1.47 -5.33 2.76
C ARG A 44 1.77 -5.87 1.36
N ALA A 45 1.04 -6.90 0.92
CA ALA A 45 1.20 -7.45 -0.43
C ALA A 45 0.85 -6.43 -1.51
N LEU A 46 -0.23 -5.65 -1.30
CA LEU A 46 -0.62 -4.56 -2.19
C LEU A 46 0.43 -3.46 -2.26
N ALA A 47 0.97 -3.04 -1.11
CA ALA A 47 2.04 -2.05 -1.05
C ALA A 47 3.30 -2.51 -1.81
N HIS A 48 3.68 -3.78 -1.68
CA HIS A 48 4.81 -4.34 -2.41
C HIS A 48 4.59 -4.31 -3.92
N LYS A 49 3.42 -4.78 -4.38
CA LYS A 49 3.05 -4.77 -5.80
C LYS A 49 3.08 -3.36 -6.39
N LEU A 50 2.48 -2.39 -5.68
CA LEU A 50 2.46 -0.98 -6.11
C LEU A 50 3.87 -0.37 -6.14
N PHE A 51 4.74 -0.78 -5.22
CA PHE A 51 6.12 -0.34 -5.21
C PHE A 51 6.92 -0.92 -6.38
N GLU A 52 6.76 -2.21 -6.67
CA GLU A 52 7.38 -2.87 -7.82
C GLU A 52 6.87 -2.31 -9.15
N GLU A 53 5.58 -2.01 -9.27
CA GLU A 53 4.98 -1.41 -10.48
C GLU A 53 5.48 0.02 -10.74
N GLN A 54 5.89 0.74 -9.70
CA GLN A 54 6.52 2.06 -9.82
C GLN A 54 8.04 2.02 -9.96
N ALA A 55 8.69 0.89 -9.64
CA ALA A 55 10.12 0.72 -9.80
C ALA A 55 10.64 0.75 -11.27
N PRO A 56 9.94 0.27 -12.31
CA PRO A 56 10.42 0.39 -13.69
C PRO A 56 10.54 1.85 -14.18
N ASP A 57 9.85 2.79 -13.53
CA ASP A 57 9.99 4.23 -13.82
C ASP A 57 11.21 4.85 -13.10
N ARG A 58 11.74 4.20 -12.06
CA ARG A 58 12.91 4.68 -11.29
C ARG A 58 14.24 4.43 -11.99
N GLU A 59 14.37 3.39 -12.82
CA GLU A 59 15.62 3.16 -13.58
C GLU A 59 15.89 4.25 -14.63
N LYS A 60 14.88 5.03 -15.05
CA LYS A 60 15.10 6.18 -15.95
C LYS A 60 15.48 7.48 -15.24
N ALA A 61 15.33 7.56 -13.92
CA ALA A 61 15.64 8.77 -13.15
C ALA A 61 17.06 8.76 -12.54
N GLN A 62 17.77 7.64 -12.60
CA GLN A 62 19.13 7.49 -12.03
C GLN A 62 20.24 7.50 -13.10
N GLY A 63 19.96 8.06 -14.28
CA GLY A 63 20.97 8.53 -15.22
C GLY A 63 21.32 9.99 -14.90
N ILE A 64 22.11 10.19 -13.86
CA ILE A 64 22.84 11.46 -13.69
C ILE A 64 24.14 11.34 -14.50
N ASP A 65 24.18 12.12 -15.60
CA ASP A 65 25.34 12.43 -16.44
C ASP A 65 26.50 12.99 -15.62
#